data_AF-A0A564ZRG3-F1
#
_entry.id   AF-A0A564ZRG3-F1
#
_cell.length_a   1.000
_cell.length_b   1.000
_cell.length_c   1.000
_cell.angle_alpha   90.00
_cell.angle_beta   90.00
_cell.angle_gamma   90.00
#
_symmetry.space_group_name_H-M   'P 1'
#
loop_
_entity.id
_entity.type
_entity.pdbx_description
1 polymer ?
#
loop_
_entity_poly.entity_id
_entity_poly.type
_entity_poly.pdbx_seq_one_letter_code
_entity_poly.pdbx_strand_id
1 'polypeptide(L)'
;MGEDISSGFGGGLGSGGSGSSDANIKRVEEEKKNLNGNNLNLLLGDLKMMTAYEMSSEWNDTNMMNECFNNFSWFDSRVLKNVQNYLSADEVERSKIDYAYNSLFPKPVDVKDTKMNMMSLWIKSRIHYNSSFFPLQLSPYDA
;
A
#
# COMPACT_ATOMS: atom_id res chain seq x y z
N MET A 1 -0.07 -28.83 68.64
CA MET A 1 0.19 -29.42 67.32
C MET A 1 -1.00 -29.00 66.48
N GLY A 2 -0.91 -27.85 65.80
CA GLY A 2 -0.52 -27.73 64.39
C GLY A 2 -1.78 -27.94 63.53
N GLU A 3 -2.19 -27.12 62.56
CA GLU A 3 -1.56 -26.08 61.75
C GLU A 3 -2.66 -25.15 61.22
N ASP A 4 -2.29 -23.90 60.93
CA ASP A 4 -3.10 -22.90 60.25
C ASP A 4 -3.41 -23.32 58.80
N ILE A 5 -4.66 -23.14 58.33
CA ILE A 5 -4.96 -23.08 56.89
C ILE A 5 -5.80 -21.83 56.61
N SER A 6 -5.08 -20.76 56.28
CA SER A 6 -5.59 -19.55 55.66
C SER A 6 -6.11 -19.88 54.25
N SER A 7 -7.40 -19.65 54.00
CA SER A 7 -7.99 -19.65 52.66
C SER A 7 -8.37 -18.21 52.31
N GLY A 8 -7.42 -17.50 51.68
CA GLY A 8 -7.62 -16.16 51.13
C GLY A 8 -7.16 -16.10 49.69
N PHE A 9 -7.98 -16.60 48.77
CA PHE A 9 -7.82 -16.33 47.34
C PHE A 9 -8.37 -14.92 47.05
N GLY A 10 -7.48 -13.93 47.04
CA GLY A 10 -7.81 -12.53 46.77
C GLY A 10 -7.02 -11.99 45.57
N GLY A 11 -7.69 -11.94 44.42
CA GLY A 11 -7.55 -10.94 43.36
C GLY A 11 -6.16 -10.46 42.96
N GLY A 12 -5.50 -11.19 42.05
CA GLY A 12 -4.50 -10.59 41.17
C GLY A 12 -5.19 -9.69 40.13
N LEU A 13 -5.20 -8.39 40.38
CA LEU A 13 -5.53 -7.36 39.38
C LEU A 13 -4.48 -7.42 38.27
N GLY A 14 -4.80 -8.11 37.17
CA GLY A 14 -4.06 -7.98 35.92
C GLY A 14 -4.21 -6.55 35.41
N SER A 15 -3.14 -5.76 35.52
CA SER A 15 -3.10 -4.42 34.95
C SER A 15 -3.14 -4.52 33.43
N GLY A 16 -4.21 -4.00 32.83
CA GLY A 16 -4.44 -4.01 31.40
C GLY A 16 -3.36 -3.27 30.60
N GLY A 17 -2.80 -3.96 29.61
CA GLY A 17 -3.05 -3.66 28.19
C GLY A 17 -2.76 -2.27 27.62
N SER A 18 -2.06 -1.36 28.31
CA SER A 18 -1.85 0.02 27.81
C SER A 18 -0.63 0.22 26.90
N GLY A 19 0.22 -0.80 26.70
CA GLY A 19 1.50 -0.64 25.99
C GLY A 19 1.45 -0.78 24.46
N SER A 20 0.38 -1.39 23.92
CA SER A 20 0.33 -1.81 22.51
C SER A 20 -0.14 -0.71 21.56
N SER A 21 -1.06 0.16 21.99
CA SER A 21 -1.60 1.26 21.17
C SER A 21 -0.55 2.34 20.91
N ASP A 22 0.19 2.75 21.95
CA ASP A 22 1.17 3.83 21.85
C ASP A 22 2.37 3.45 20.97
N ALA A 23 2.80 2.18 21.03
CA ALA A 23 3.85 1.67 20.17
C ALA A 23 3.42 1.62 18.70
N ASN A 24 2.16 1.27 18.43
CA ASN A 24 1.64 1.22 17.06
C ASN A 24 1.46 2.61 16.46
N ILE A 25 0.99 3.59 17.26
CA ILE A 25 0.87 4.99 16.86
C ILE A 25 2.26 5.57 16.53
N LYS A 26 3.26 5.37 17.39
CA LYS A 26 4.64 5.82 17.14
C LYS A 26 5.22 5.23 15.85
N ARG A 27 4.97 3.93 15.59
CA ARG A 27 5.42 3.27 14.35
C ARG A 27 4.80 3.90 13.11
N VAL A 28 3.49 4.16 13.14
CA VAL A 28 2.78 4.80 12.03
C VAL A 28 3.29 6.22 11.79
N GLU A 29 3.56 7.00 12.85
CA GLU A 29 4.13 8.34 12.72
C GLU A 29 5.54 8.35 12.14
N GLU A 30 6.39 7.37 12.51
CA GLU A 30 7.71 7.20 11.93
C GLU A 30 7.65 6.78 10.44
N GLU A 31 6.76 5.85 10.09
CA GLU A 31 6.52 5.46 8.70
C GLU A 31 6.02 6.65 7.86
N LYS A 32 5.15 7.51 8.42
CA LYS A 32 4.71 8.77 7.79
C LYS A 32 5.87 9.71 7.48
N LYS A 33 6.82 9.89 8.40
CA LYS A 33 8.00 10.76 8.17
C LYS A 33 8.88 10.21 7.03
N ASN A 34 9.01 8.89 6.93
CA ASN A 34 9.81 8.22 5.89
C ASN A 34 9.17 8.27 4.48
N LEU A 35 7.89 8.64 4.37
CA LEU A 35 7.19 8.76 3.09
C LEU A 35 7.50 10.08 2.34
N ASN A 36 7.91 11.14 3.03
CA ASN A 36 7.82 12.50 2.49
C ASN A 36 8.80 12.90 1.37
N GLY A 37 9.88 12.14 1.13
CA GLY A 37 10.88 12.48 0.08
C GLY A 37 11.01 11.44 -1.02
N ASN A 38 11.31 10.21 -0.65
CA ASN A 38 11.64 9.16 -1.63
C ASN A 38 10.39 8.55 -2.29
N ASN A 39 9.23 8.57 -1.62
CA ASN A 39 8.02 7.94 -2.14
C ASN A 39 7.47 8.64 -3.39
N LEU A 40 7.53 9.98 -3.42
CA LEU A 40 7.07 10.76 -4.56
C LEU A 40 7.94 10.51 -5.79
N ASN A 41 9.27 10.45 -5.62
CA ASN A 41 10.19 10.17 -6.71
C ASN A 41 9.98 8.77 -7.30
N LEU A 42 9.75 7.77 -6.44
CA LEU A 42 9.45 6.41 -6.88
C LEU A 42 8.11 6.33 -7.63
N LEU A 43 7.06 6.96 -7.11
CA LEU A 43 5.78 7.05 -7.80
C LEU A 43 5.94 7.72 -9.16
N LEU A 44 6.60 8.88 -9.23
CA LEU A 44 6.82 9.60 -10.47
C LEU A 44 7.65 8.77 -11.48
N GLY A 45 8.62 8.01 -10.99
CA GLY A 45 9.38 7.05 -11.79
C GLY A 45 8.49 5.96 -12.39
N ASP A 46 7.67 5.30 -11.56
CA ASP A 46 6.72 4.28 -12.00
C ASP A 46 5.72 4.85 -13.03
N LEU A 47 5.18 6.05 -12.79
CA LEU A 47 4.26 6.69 -13.73
C LEU A 47 4.91 6.95 -15.09
N LYS A 48 6.15 7.46 -15.10
CA LYS A 48 6.92 7.67 -16.34
C LYS A 48 7.14 6.37 -17.09
N MET A 49 7.53 5.31 -16.39
CA MET A 49 7.77 4.00 -17.00
C MET A 49 6.48 3.37 -17.53
N MET A 50 5.33 3.54 -16.85
CA MET A 50 4.05 3.02 -17.35
C MET A 50 3.59 3.74 -18.61
N THR A 51 3.69 5.06 -18.64
CA THR A 51 3.38 5.84 -19.86
C THR A 51 4.33 5.50 -21.01
N ALA A 52 5.64 5.38 -20.73
CA ALA A 52 6.62 5.01 -21.75
C ALA A 52 6.38 3.58 -22.27
N TYR A 53 6.01 2.63 -21.41
CA TYR A 53 5.63 1.28 -21.80
C TYR A 53 4.42 1.29 -22.74
N GLU A 54 3.36 2.02 -22.36
CA GLU A 54 2.15 2.14 -23.19
C GLU A 54 2.47 2.72 -24.56
N MET A 55 3.19 3.83 -24.63
CA MET A 55 3.62 4.43 -25.90
C MET A 55 4.42 3.43 -26.73
N SER A 56 5.40 2.76 -26.12
CA SER A 56 6.27 1.79 -26.83
C SER A 56 5.48 0.60 -27.37
N SER A 57 4.40 0.20 -26.70
CA SER A 57 3.50 -0.86 -27.17
C SER A 57 2.80 -0.47 -28.47
N GLU A 58 2.41 0.80 -28.63
CA GLU A 58 1.80 1.30 -29.87
C GLU A 58 2.76 1.26 -31.06
N TRP A 59 4.06 1.44 -30.80
CA TRP A 59 5.12 1.36 -31.81
C TRP A 59 5.70 -0.06 -31.98
N ASN A 60 5.21 -1.04 -31.23
CA ASN A 60 5.76 -2.40 -31.14
C ASN A 60 7.26 -2.44 -30.77
N ASP A 61 7.75 -1.46 -30.00
CA ASP A 61 9.13 -1.42 -29.51
C ASP A 61 9.29 -2.29 -28.26
N THR A 62 9.48 -3.59 -28.50
CA THR A 62 9.60 -4.58 -27.42
C THR A 62 10.83 -4.37 -26.54
N ASN A 63 11.90 -3.75 -27.04
CA ASN A 63 13.09 -3.46 -26.26
C ASN A 63 12.80 -2.36 -25.23
N MET A 64 12.19 -1.26 -25.67
CA MET A 64 11.80 -0.18 -24.77
C MET A 64 10.73 -0.63 -23.77
N MET A 65 9.76 -1.46 -24.19
CA MET A 65 8.80 -2.07 -23.27
C MET A 65 9.51 -2.89 -22.17
N ASN A 66 10.51 -3.69 -22.52
CA ASN A 66 11.28 -4.47 -21.54
C ASN A 66 12.08 -3.57 -20.60
N GLU A 67 12.69 -2.51 -21.12
CA GLU A 67 13.42 -1.54 -20.31
C GLU A 67 12.51 -0.82 -19.31
N CYS A 68 11.35 -0.33 -19.77
CA CYS A 68 10.35 0.31 -18.91
C CYS A 68 9.87 -0.64 -17.80
N PHE A 69 9.59 -1.90 -18.17
CA PHE A 69 9.19 -2.92 -17.20
C PHE A 69 10.32 -3.17 -16.20
N ASN A 70 11.56 -3.36 -16.62
CA ASN A 70 12.67 -3.67 -15.70
C ASN A 70 13.04 -2.49 -14.78
N ASN A 71 12.81 -1.26 -15.23
CA ASN A 71 13.10 -0.03 -14.48
C ASN A 71 11.96 0.41 -13.54
N PHE A 72 10.85 -0.34 -13.46
CA PHE A 72 9.85 -0.13 -12.42
C PHE A 72 10.44 -0.36 -11.03
N SER A 73 9.87 0.29 -10.02
CA SER A 73 10.36 0.22 -8.64
C SER A 73 10.00 -1.09 -7.90
N TRP A 74 10.17 -2.25 -8.54
CA TRP A 74 9.80 -3.58 -8.01
C TRP A 74 10.39 -3.93 -6.64
N PHE A 75 11.51 -3.29 -6.28
CA PHE A 75 12.23 -3.55 -5.04
C PHE A 75 11.77 -2.67 -3.87
N ASP A 76 10.72 -1.85 -4.04
CA ASP A 76 10.11 -1.14 -2.92
C ASP A 76 9.41 -2.13 -1.97
N SER A 77 10.13 -2.54 -0.93
CA SER A 77 9.67 -3.53 0.05
C SER A 77 8.34 -3.17 0.74
N ARG A 78 8.00 -1.89 0.81
CA ARG A 78 6.76 -1.41 1.42
C ARG A 78 5.56 -1.78 0.54
N VAL A 79 5.68 -1.48 -0.76
CA VAL A 79 4.66 -1.83 -1.75
C VAL A 79 4.57 -3.35 -1.87
N LEU A 80 5.71 -4.04 -1.95
CA LEU A 80 5.75 -5.51 -2.05
C LEU A 80 4.96 -6.18 -0.91
N LYS A 81 5.15 -5.74 0.33
CA LYS A 81 4.40 -6.23 1.50
C LYS A 81 2.91 -5.87 1.43
N ASN A 82 2.58 -4.73 0.81
CA ASN A 82 1.21 -4.23 0.74
C ASN A 82 0.38 -4.81 -0.43
N VAL A 83 1.00 -5.46 -1.42
CA VAL A 83 0.28 -6.06 -2.56
C VAL A 83 -0.82 -7.01 -2.09
N GLN A 84 -0.53 -7.88 -1.12
CA GLN A 84 -1.51 -8.83 -0.59
C GLN A 84 -2.65 -8.13 0.17
N ASN A 85 -2.35 -7.01 0.85
CA ASN A 85 -3.37 -6.22 1.52
C ASN A 85 -4.34 -5.60 0.50
N TYR A 86 -3.82 -5.03 -0.59
CA TYR A 86 -4.68 -4.51 -1.66
C TYR A 86 -5.53 -5.62 -2.30
N LEU A 87 -4.94 -6.78 -2.59
CA LEU A 87 -5.68 -7.92 -3.16
C LEU A 87 -6.78 -8.45 -2.22
N SER A 88 -6.61 -8.28 -0.92
CA SER A 88 -7.56 -8.69 0.12
C SER A 88 -8.51 -7.58 0.57
N ALA A 89 -8.33 -6.34 0.09
CA ALA A 89 -9.15 -5.19 0.44
C ALA A 89 -10.61 -5.41 0.04
N ASP A 90 -11.54 -4.86 0.82
CA ASP A 90 -12.96 -4.96 0.48
C ASP A 90 -13.30 -4.20 -0.81
N GLU A 91 -14.50 -4.42 -1.32
CA GLU A 91 -14.96 -3.81 -2.59
C GLU A 91 -14.97 -2.27 -2.54
N VAL A 92 -15.28 -1.68 -1.38
CA VAL A 92 -15.39 -0.22 -1.22
C VAL A 92 -14.01 0.41 -1.24
N GLU A 93 -13.06 -0.14 -0.48
CA GLU A 93 -11.67 0.31 -0.48
C GLU A 93 -11.05 0.13 -1.86
N ARG A 94 -11.20 -1.05 -2.46
CA ARG A 94 -10.68 -1.35 -3.79
C ARG A 94 -11.24 -0.41 -4.85
N SER A 95 -12.53 -0.09 -4.81
CA SER A 95 -13.17 0.85 -5.74
C SER A 95 -12.57 2.26 -5.66
N LYS A 96 -12.20 2.74 -4.46
CA LYS A 96 -11.52 4.04 -4.29
C LYS A 96 -10.12 4.03 -4.90
N ILE A 97 -9.38 2.95 -4.69
CA ILE A 97 -8.05 2.76 -5.27
C ILE A 97 -8.14 2.68 -6.79
N ASP A 98 -9.08 1.91 -7.32
CA ASP A 98 -9.32 1.77 -8.76
C ASP A 98 -9.76 3.10 -9.38
N TYR A 99 -10.59 3.88 -8.70
CA TYR A 99 -10.95 5.23 -9.15
C TYR A 99 -9.73 6.15 -9.23
N ALA A 100 -8.89 6.16 -8.19
CA ALA A 100 -7.66 6.96 -8.18
C ALA A 100 -6.69 6.52 -9.29
N TYR A 101 -6.53 5.21 -9.49
CA TYR A 101 -5.72 4.65 -10.57
C TYR A 101 -6.27 5.03 -11.96
N ASN A 102 -7.57 4.87 -12.19
CA ASN A 102 -8.21 5.19 -13.48
C ASN A 102 -8.18 6.69 -13.80
N SER A 103 -8.05 7.54 -12.78
CA SER A 103 -7.82 8.99 -12.95
C SER A 103 -6.43 9.28 -13.53
N LEU A 104 -5.45 8.38 -13.32
CA LEU A 104 -4.10 8.46 -13.89
C LEU A 104 -4.00 7.72 -15.24
N PHE A 105 -4.63 6.55 -15.34
CA PHE A 105 -4.60 5.66 -16.50
C PHE A 105 -6.04 5.24 -16.88
N PRO A 106 -6.77 6.05 -17.66
CA PRO A 106 -8.18 5.81 -17.95
C PRO A 106 -8.43 4.68 -18.94
N LYS A 107 -7.41 4.28 -19.71
CA LYS A 107 -7.50 3.19 -20.69
C LYS A 107 -7.40 1.85 -19.95
N PRO A 108 -8.36 0.92 -20.17
CA PRO A 108 -8.28 -0.39 -19.56
C PRO A 108 -7.08 -1.16 -20.11
N VAL A 109 -6.37 -1.85 -19.22
CA VAL A 109 -5.25 -2.73 -19.59
C VAL A 109 -5.79 -3.99 -20.28
N ASP A 110 -5.14 -4.41 -21.37
CA ASP A 110 -5.44 -5.69 -22.01
C ASP A 110 -5.08 -6.85 -21.05
N VAL A 111 -6.04 -7.73 -20.79
CA VAL A 111 -5.86 -8.92 -19.95
C VAL A 111 -4.76 -9.86 -20.46
N LYS A 112 -4.39 -9.78 -21.75
CA LYS A 112 -3.30 -10.56 -22.34
C LYS A 112 -1.92 -9.96 -22.09
N ASP A 113 -1.85 -8.67 -21.76
CA ASP A 113 -0.59 -8.00 -21.45
C ASP A 113 -0.23 -8.20 -19.98
N THR A 114 0.43 -9.31 -19.67
CA THR A 114 0.84 -9.64 -18.31
C THR A 114 1.72 -8.56 -17.68
N LYS A 115 2.58 -7.90 -18.44
CA LYS A 115 3.52 -6.90 -17.90
C LYS A 115 2.77 -5.63 -17.51
N MET A 116 1.90 -5.14 -18.38
CA MET A 116 1.06 -3.98 -18.09
C MET A 116 0.12 -4.26 -16.90
N ASN A 117 -0.42 -5.48 -16.80
CA ASN A 117 -1.22 -5.90 -15.65
C ASN A 117 -0.41 -5.90 -14.34
N MET A 118 0.83 -6.37 -14.36
CA MET A 118 1.73 -6.33 -13.19
C MET A 118 2.07 -4.89 -12.78
N MET A 119 2.37 -4.02 -13.74
CA MET A 119 2.65 -2.60 -13.48
C MET A 119 1.42 -1.87 -12.90
N SER A 120 0.23 -2.16 -13.44
CA SER A 120 -1.06 -1.66 -12.92
C SER A 120 -1.28 -2.10 -11.47
N LEU A 121 -1.12 -3.40 -11.18
CA LEU A 121 -1.26 -3.94 -9.83
C LEU A 121 -0.26 -3.29 -8.86
N TRP A 122 0.97 -3.03 -9.30
CA TRP A 122 1.99 -2.38 -8.49
C TRP A 122 1.60 -0.95 -8.09
N ILE A 123 1.16 -0.13 -9.07
CA ILE A 123 0.72 1.24 -8.80
C ILE A 123 -0.51 1.25 -7.90
N LYS A 124 -1.50 0.39 -8.14
CA LYS A 124 -2.68 0.25 -7.27
C LYS A 124 -2.28 -0.11 -5.84
N SER A 125 -1.35 -1.05 -5.68
CA SER A 125 -0.82 -1.45 -4.37
C SER A 125 -0.05 -0.30 -3.68
N ARG A 126 0.64 0.56 -4.45
CA ARG A 126 1.31 1.76 -3.95
C ARG A 126 0.31 2.83 -3.50
N ILE A 127 -0.75 3.07 -4.29
CA ILE A 127 -1.83 4.00 -3.92
C ILE A 127 -2.50 3.51 -2.63
N HIS A 128 -2.83 2.21 -2.56
CA HIS A 128 -3.40 1.57 -1.36
C HIS A 128 -2.49 1.70 -0.13
N TYR A 129 -1.18 1.53 -0.31
CA TYR A 129 -0.23 1.70 0.80
C TYR A 129 -0.26 3.14 1.30
N ASN A 130 -0.20 4.11 0.40
CA ASN A 130 -0.22 5.53 0.75
C ASN A 130 -1.55 5.95 1.41
N SER A 131 -2.68 5.41 0.95
CA SER A 131 -4.01 5.74 1.48
C SER A 131 -4.21 5.31 2.93
N SER A 132 -3.47 4.30 3.40
CA SER A 132 -3.49 3.90 4.81
C SER A 132 -2.91 4.97 5.77
N PHE A 133 -2.07 5.87 5.25
CA PHE A 133 -1.47 6.96 6.02
C PHE A 133 -2.13 8.31 5.75
N PHE A 134 -2.50 8.54 4.49
CA PHE A 134 -3.11 9.76 3.98
C PHE A 134 -4.35 9.38 3.16
N PRO A 135 -5.53 9.29 3.80
CA PRO A 135 -6.76 8.87 3.13
C PRO A 135 -7.04 9.67 1.86
N LEU A 136 -7.51 8.98 0.81
CA LEU A 136 -7.84 9.63 -0.46
C LEU A 136 -9.08 10.52 -0.30
N GLN A 137 -8.93 11.80 -0.58
CA GLN A 137 -10.04 12.74 -0.78
C GLN A 137 -10.33 12.84 -2.27
N LEU A 138 -11.34 12.10 -2.72
CA LEU A 138 -11.68 11.97 -4.15
C LEU A 138 -12.85 12.87 -4.55
N SER A 139 -13.67 13.28 -3.58
CA SER A 139 -14.76 14.22 -3.77
C SER A 139 -14.26 15.64 -3.54
N PRO A 140 -14.57 16.59 -4.42
CA PRO A 140 -14.26 18.00 -4.20
C PRO A 140 -15.08 18.64 -3.07
N TYR A 141 -16.06 17.91 -2.51
CA TYR A 141 -16.96 18.37 -1.46
C TYR A 141 -16.64 17.79 -0.07
N ASP A 142 -15.64 16.91 0.03
CA ASP A 142 -15.20 16.36 1.31
C ASP A 142 -14.33 17.42 2.02
N ALA A 143 -14.94 18.17 2.94
CA ALA A 143 -14.31 19.20 3.77
C ALA A 143 -13.90 18.67 5.15
#